data_AF-A0A942NGB7-F1
#
_entry.id   AF-A0A942NGB7-F1
#
_cell.length_a   1.000
_cell.length_b   1.000
_cell.length_c   1.000
_cell.angle_alpha   90.00
_cell.angle_beta   90.00
_cell.angle_gamma   90.00
#
_symmetry.space_group_name_H-M   'P 1'
#
loop_
_entity.id
_entity.type
_entity.pdbx_description
1 polymer ?
#
loop_
_entity_poly.entity_id
_entity_poly.type
_entity_poly.pdbx_seq_one_letter_code
_entity_poly.pdbx_strand_id
1 'polypeptide(L)'
;MGFRLQKRVGGNRGLGVNISGSGFSTSYRSKYGAIGSKGFSIRTGLPGLTFRSNWAKGNRKGNGASVLTLILLTLFLSYLAIVVIYNVIRFFGWVITEIYHLGLRLYFQWKEKRAEKLKSEHPDSERELPSP
;
A
#
# COMPACT_ATOMS: atom_id res chain seq x y z
N MET A 1 16.86 35.37 -25.92
CA MET A 1 17.84 34.45 -25.29
C MET A 1 17.81 34.71 -23.79
N GLY A 2 17.28 33.80 -22.98
CA GLY A 2 17.09 34.03 -21.54
C GLY A 2 18.37 33.84 -20.74
N PHE A 3 18.63 34.71 -19.77
CA PHE A 3 19.70 34.53 -18.79
C PHE A 3 19.45 33.24 -17.99
N ARG A 4 20.42 32.32 -17.98
CA ARG A 4 20.36 31.08 -17.21
C ARG A 4 21.29 31.21 -16.02
N LEU A 5 20.73 31.29 -14.82
CA LEU A 5 21.50 31.18 -13.58
C LEU A 5 21.89 29.70 -13.40
N GLN A 6 23.15 29.40 -13.66
CA GLN A 6 23.77 28.11 -13.39
C GLN A 6 25.06 28.34 -12.60
N LYS A 7 25.12 27.78 -11.38
CA LYS A 7 26.32 27.83 -10.54
C LYS A 7 26.85 26.42 -10.34
N ARG A 8 28.10 26.17 -10.70
CA ARG A 8 28.80 24.92 -10.37
C ARG A 8 29.55 25.10 -9.07
N VAL A 9 29.32 24.22 -8.10
CA VAL A 9 30.00 24.20 -6.80
C VAL A 9 30.79 22.89 -6.69
N GLY A 10 32.09 23.00 -6.41
CA GLY A 10 33.04 21.87 -6.34
C GLY A 10 33.96 21.76 -7.57
N GLY A 11 35.28 21.71 -7.32
CA GLY A 11 36.31 21.79 -8.36
C GLY A 11 37.66 21.10 -8.10
N ASN A 12 37.93 20.55 -6.91
CA ASN A 12 39.32 20.16 -6.60
C ASN A 12 39.78 18.82 -7.24
N ARG A 13 38.87 17.96 -7.71
CA ARG A 13 39.21 16.64 -8.32
C ARG A 13 38.28 16.20 -9.45
N GLY A 14 37.66 17.14 -10.16
CA GLY A 14 36.75 16.83 -11.28
C GLY A 14 35.29 16.54 -10.89
N LEU A 15 35.01 16.25 -9.61
CA LEU A 15 33.64 16.24 -9.06
C LEU A 15 33.10 17.67 -8.94
N GLY A 16 31.89 17.90 -9.42
CA GLY A 16 31.19 19.17 -9.24
C GLY A 16 29.68 19.04 -9.39
N VAL A 17 28.96 19.81 -8.58
CA VAL A 17 27.51 19.87 -8.55
C VAL A 17 27.07 21.14 -9.28
N ASN A 18 26.19 20.99 -10.27
CA ASN A 18 25.56 22.10 -10.98
C ASN A 18 24.21 22.38 -10.34
N ILE A 19 24.04 23.61 -9.86
CA ILE A 19 22.79 24.14 -9.37
C ILE A 19 22.21 25.02 -10.47
N SER A 20 20.98 24.75 -10.89
CA SER A 20 20.26 25.53 -11.90
C SER A 20 18.81 25.71 -11.48
N GLY A 21 18.08 26.63 -12.11
CA GLY A 21 16.63 26.77 -11.89
C GLY A 21 15.80 25.49 -12.14
N SER A 22 16.38 24.47 -12.77
CA SER A 22 15.75 23.14 -13.00
C SER A 22 16.19 22.05 -12.01
N GLY A 23 16.95 22.39 -10.97
CA GLY A 23 17.42 21.47 -9.93
C GLY A 23 18.93 21.23 -9.91
N PHE A 24 19.32 20.25 -9.09
CA PHE A 24 20.71 19.87 -8.80
C PHE A 24 21.18 18.73 -9.72
N SER A 25 22.41 18.81 -10.22
CA SER A 25 23.01 17.79 -11.08
C SER A 25 24.47 17.57 -10.75
N THR A 26 24.83 16.36 -10.33
CA THR A 26 26.21 15.97 -10.04
C THR A 26 26.93 15.54 -11.32
N SER A 27 28.21 15.89 -11.43
CA SER A 27 29.05 15.48 -12.56
C SER A 27 30.50 15.29 -12.13
N TYR A 28 31.10 14.21 -12.58
CA TYR A 28 32.52 13.90 -12.48
C TYR A 28 33.18 14.07 -13.85
N ARG A 29 34.26 14.84 -13.92
CA ARG A 29 35.06 15.04 -15.13
C ARG A 29 36.48 14.53 -14.90
N SER A 30 36.94 13.64 -15.78
CA SER A 30 38.30 13.08 -15.80
C SER A 30 38.97 13.34 -17.16
N LYS A 31 40.25 12.96 -17.29
CA LYS A 31 41.00 13.06 -18.55
C LYS A 31 40.41 12.19 -19.67
N TYR A 32 39.78 11.08 -19.31
CA TYR A 32 39.21 10.10 -20.25
C TYR A 32 37.75 10.37 -20.60
N GLY A 33 37.08 11.30 -19.89
CA GLY A 33 35.65 11.51 -20.10
C GLY A 33 34.96 12.27 -18.98
N ALA A 34 33.63 12.33 -19.05
CA ALA A 34 32.78 12.89 -18.01
C ALA A 34 31.62 11.95 -17.75
N ILE A 35 31.26 11.76 -16.48
CA ILE A 35 30.11 10.98 -16.06
C ILE A 35 29.27 11.89 -15.18
N GLY A 36 27.97 12.01 -15.43
CA GLY A 36 27.11 12.82 -14.58
C GLY A 36 25.68 12.31 -14.59
N SER A 37 24.84 12.95 -13.77
CA SER A 37 23.45 12.54 -13.57
C SER A 37 22.58 12.58 -14.84
N LYS A 38 23.10 13.13 -15.95
CA LYS A 38 22.38 13.25 -17.22
C LYS A 38 22.93 12.37 -18.35
N GLY A 39 24.07 11.72 -18.13
CA GLY A 39 24.79 11.03 -19.19
C GLY A 39 26.28 10.91 -18.93
N PHE A 40 26.98 10.30 -19.88
CA PHE A 40 28.42 10.18 -19.90
C PHE A 40 29.00 10.55 -21.26
N SER A 41 30.27 10.91 -21.26
CA SER A 41 31.07 11.14 -22.45
C SER A 41 32.43 10.48 -22.29
N ILE A 42 32.90 9.76 -23.30
CA ILE A 42 34.22 9.16 -23.36
C ILE A 42 35.01 9.84 -24.48
N ARG A 43 36.23 10.29 -24.17
CA ARG A 43 37.17 10.80 -25.17
C ARG A 43 37.87 9.62 -25.81
N THR A 44 37.73 9.47 -27.12
CA THR A 44 38.33 8.32 -27.86
C THR A 44 39.79 8.55 -28.22
N GLY A 45 40.36 9.73 -27.92
CA GLY A 45 41.75 10.10 -28.25
C GLY A 45 41.93 10.69 -29.64
N LEU A 46 40.95 10.55 -30.53
CA LEU A 46 40.94 11.19 -31.85
C LEU A 46 40.42 12.63 -31.76
N PRO A 47 41.13 13.62 -32.35
CA PRO A 47 40.66 15.00 -32.36
C PRO A 47 39.31 15.09 -33.07
N GLY A 48 38.29 15.59 -32.35
CA GLY A 48 36.93 15.76 -32.88
C GLY A 48 35.98 14.58 -32.63
N LEU A 49 36.46 13.41 -32.20
CA LEU A 49 35.60 12.26 -31.90
C LEU A 49 35.42 12.09 -30.38
N THR A 50 34.18 12.22 -29.91
CA THR A 50 33.81 11.93 -28.53
C THR A 50 32.54 11.10 -28.52
N PHE A 51 32.56 9.98 -27.81
CA PHE A 51 31.35 9.20 -27.59
C PHE A 51 30.56 9.87 -26.49
N ARG A 52 29.32 10.29 -26.76
CA ARG A 52 28.45 10.93 -25.77
C ARG A 52 27.10 10.24 -25.77
N SER A 53 26.68 9.76 -24.61
CA SER A 53 25.35 9.23 -24.41
C SER A 53 24.67 9.96 -23.26
N ASN A 54 23.44 10.40 -23.53
CA ASN A 54 22.61 11.07 -22.55
C ASN A 54 21.46 10.13 -22.16
N TRP A 55 21.52 9.54 -20.97
CA TRP A 55 20.41 8.70 -20.48
C TRP A 55 19.27 9.52 -19.87
N ALA A 56 19.48 10.81 -19.59
CA ALA A 56 18.42 11.70 -19.08
C ALA A 56 17.50 12.29 -20.17
N LYS A 57 17.35 11.59 -21.31
CA LYS A 57 16.31 11.86 -22.32
C LYS A 57 15.15 10.86 -22.18
N GLY A 58 14.85 10.45 -20.95
CA GLY A 58 13.56 9.86 -20.57
C GLY A 58 12.94 10.74 -19.49
N ASN A 59 11.75 11.27 -19.75
CA ASN A 59 10.84 11.88 -18.77
C ASN A 59 11.32 13.17 -18.09
N ARG A 60 11.38 14.28 -18.85
CA ARG A 60 11.34 15.63 -18.27
C ARG A 60 10.08 16.38 -18.69
N LYS A 61 8.97 16.13 -17.97
CA LYS A 61 7.94 17.13 -17.65
C LYS A 61 7.36 16.82 -16.25
N GLY A 62 7.85 17.53 -15.23
CA GLY A 62 7.20 17.75 -13.93
C GLY A 62 7.07 16.56 -12.97
N ASN A 63 7.88 16.54 -11.90
CA ASN A 63 7.71 15.68 -10.72
C ASN A 63 6.38 15.92 -9.95
N GLY A 64 5.58 16.93 -10.32
CA GLY A 64 4.28 17.19 -9.69
C GLY A 64 3.29 16.05 -9.90
N ALA A 65 3.30 15.43 -11.08
CA ALA A 65 2.42 14.29 -11.39
C ALA A 65 2.76 13.09 -10.49
N SER A 66 4.04 12.75 -10.32
CA SER A 66 4.44 11.63 -9.45
C SER A 66 4.08 11.85 -7.97
N VAL A 67 4.20 13.08 -7.47
CA VAL A 67 3.81 13.38 -6.07
C VAL A 67 2.29 13.25 -5.91
N LEU A 68 1.52 13.76 -6.87
CA LEU A 68 0.06 13.63 -6.87
C LEU A 68 -0.38 12.15 -6.99
N THR A 69 0.29 11.35 -7.83
CA THR A 69 0.04 9.90 -7.93
C THR A 69 0.33 9.20 -6.60
N LEU A 70 1.41 9.54 -5.89
CA LEU A 70 1.71 8.95 -4.60
C LEU A 70 0.65 9.30 -3.55
N ILE A 71 0.19 10.56 -3.51
CA ILE A 71 -0.88 10.99 -2.60
C ILE A 71 -2.20 10.28 -2.92
N LEU A 72 -2.57 10.17 -4.20
CA LEU A 72 -3.78 9.44 -4.58
C LEU A 72 -3.68 7.95 -4.24
N LEU A 73 -2.51 7.35 -4.44
CA LEU A 73 -2.27 5.94 -4.12
C LEU A 73 -2.37 5.67 -2.61
N THR A 74 -1.81 6.55 -1.77
CA THR A 74 -1.92 6.39 -0.31
C THR A 74 -3.36 6.55 0.17
N LEU A 75 -4.09 7.53 -0.35
CA LEU A 75 -5.51 7.70 -0.04
C LEU A 75 -6.32 6.48 -0.47
N PHE A 76 -6.09 5.97 -1.69
CA PHE A 76 -6.78 4.79 -2.19
C PHE A 76 -6.52 3.53 -1.34
N LEU A 77 -5.26 3.30 -0.97
CA LEU A 77 -4.88 2.19 -0.08
C LEU A 77 -5.53 2.32 1.30
N SER A 78 -5.57 3.53 1.85
CA SER A 78 -6.22 3.78 3.14
C SER A 78 -7.73 3.49 3.10
N TYR A 79 -8.39 3.86 1.99
CA TYR A 79 -9.81 3.56 1.77
C TYR A 79 -10.04 2.06 1.68
N LEU A 80 -9.21 1.33 0.92
CA LEU A 80 -9.31 -0.14 0.84
C LEU A 80 -9.16 -0.81 2.20
N ALA A 81 -8.22 -0.35 3.03
CA ALA A 81 -8.04 -0.89 4.39
C ALA A 81 -9.31 -0.72 5.24
N ILE A 82 -9.95 0.46 5.18
CA ILE A 82 -11.21 0.71 5.89
C ILE A 82 -12.32 -0.22 5.40
N VAL A 83 -12.45 -0.41 4.08
CA VAL A 83 -13.45 -1.31 3.49
C VAL A 83 -13.22 -2.75 3.94
N VAL A 84 -11.97 -3.22 3.98
CA VAL A 84 -11.65 -4.56 4.47
C VAL A 84 -12.04 -4.70 5.93
N ILE A 85 -11.65 -3.76 6.79
CA ILE A 85 -12.02 -3.78 8.22
C ILE A 85 -13.54 -3.81 8.40
N TYR A 86 -14.27 -2.98 7.66
CA TYR A 86 -15.73 -2.97 7.71
C TYR A 86 -16.34 -4.32 7.33
N ASN A 87 -15.84 -4.95 6.26
CA ASN A 87 -16.31 -6.28 5.83
C ASN A 87 -15.98 -7.36 6.86
N VAL A 88 -14.81 -7.29 7.50
CA VAL A 88 -14.42 -8.22 8.58
C VAL A 88 -15.36 -8.07 9.78
N ILE A 89 -15.63 -6.85 10.22
CA ILE A 89 -16.58 -6.59 11.33
C ILE A 89 -17.98 -7.10 10.97
N ARG A 90 -18.45 -6.79 9.75
CA ARG A 90 -19.75 -7.27 9.25
C ARG A 90 -19.82 -8.81 9.24
N PHE A 91 -18.74 -9.47 8.81
CA PHE A 91 -18.64 -10.92 8.80
C PHE A 91 -18.71 -11.48 10.23
N PHE A 92 -17.95 -10.94 11.18
CA PHE A 92 -18.01 -11.37 12.57
C PHE A 92 -19.40 -11.15 13.20
N GLY A 93 -20.05 -10.02 12.91
CA GLY A 93 -21.42 -9.78 13.32
C GLY A 93 -22.37 -10.87 12.81
N TRP A 94 -22.24 -11.23 11.53
CA TRP A 94 -23.01 -12.33 10.94
C TRP A 94 -22.71 -13.69 11.60
N VAL A 95 -21.43 -14.01 11.85
CA VAL A 95 -21.04 -15.25 12.55
C VAL A 95 -21.67 -15.33 13.95
N ILE A 96 -21.64 -14.25 14.71
CA ILE A 96 -22.26 -14.20 16.05
C ILE A 96 -23.76 -14.45 15.96
N THR A 97 -24.45 -13.82 15.00
CA THR A 97 -25.89 -14.03 14.81
C THR A 97 -26.22 -15.47 14.41
N GLU A 98 -25.42 -16.09 13.55
CA GLU A 98 -25.63 -17.48 13.14
C GLU A 98 -25.39 -18.45 14.30
N ILE A 99 -24.35 -18.23 15.11
CA ILE A 99 -24.08 -19.01 16.33
C ILE A 99 -25.25 -18.87 17.32
N TYR A 100 -25.77 -17.67 17.52
CA TYR A 100 -26.93 -17.44 18.40
C TYR A 100 -28.16 -18.22 17.92
N HIS A 101 -28.45 -18.16 16.62
CA HIS A 101 -29.56 -18.93 16.03
C HIS A 101 -29.35 -20.44 16.08
N LEU A 102 -28.13 -20.93 15.91
CA LEU A 102 -27.79 -22.35 16.07
C LEU A 102 -27.94 -22.79 17.54
N GLY A 103 -27.47 -21.98 18.48
CA GLY A 103 -27.59 -22.23 19.93
C GLY A 103 -29.05 -22.32 20.36
N LEU A 104 -29.91 -21.42 19.87
CA LEU A 104 -31.36 -21.49 20.08
C LEU A 104 -31.97 -22.80 19.56
N ARG A 105 -31.62 -23.19 18.32
CA ARG A 105 -32.12 -24.45 17.73
C ARG A 105 -31.73 -25.67 18.58
N LEU A 106 -30.47 -25.72 19.03
CA LEU A 106 -29.99 -26.80 19.90
C LEU A 106 -30.66 -26.78 21.28
N TYR A 107 -30.89 -25.60 21.85
CA TYR A 107 -31.58 -25.45 23.14
C TYR A 107 -33.01 -25.98 23.10
N PHE A 108 -33.78 -25.63 22.06
CA PHE A 108 -35.14 -26.14 21.90
C PHE A 108 -35.18 -27.66 21.77
N GLN A 109 -34.31 -28.25 20.95
CA GLN A 109 -34.23 -29.71 20.82
C GLN A 109 -33.83 -30.41 22.13
N TRP A 110 -32.91 -29.81 22.90
CA TRP A 110 -32.53 -30.35 24.20
C TRP A 110 -33.69 -30.30 25.21
N LYS A 111 -34.45 -29.19 25.23
CA LYS A 111 -35.60 -29.02 26.10
C LYS A 111 -36.68 -30.06 25.82
N GLU A 112 -36.99 -30.32 24.56
CA GLU A 112 -37.97 -31.33 24.14
C GLU A 112 -37.55 -32.74 24.58
N LYS A 113 -36.32 -33.16 24.27
CA LYS A 113 -35.78 -34.47 24.69
C LYS A 113 -35.79 -34.64 26.20
N ARG A 114 -35.51 -33.58 26.95
CA ARG A 114 -35.52 -33.62 28.42
C ARG A 114 -36.94 -33.71 28.97
N ALA A 115 -37.91 -33.03 28.36
CA ALA A 115 -39.32 -33.15 28.73
C ALA A 115 -39.87 -34.56 28.47
N GLU A 116 -39.56 -35.15 27.32
CA GLU A 116 -39.91 -36.53 26.99
C GLU A 116 -39.30 -37.53 27.99
N LYS A 117 -38.02 -37.36 28.31
CA LYS A 117 -37.33 -38.22 29.28
C LYS A 117 -37.95 -38.11 30.68
N LEU A 118 -38.25 -36.90 31.16
CA LEU A 118 -38.93 -36.70 32.45
C LEU A 118 -40.31 -37.39 32.47
N LYS A 119 -41.07 -37.28 31.38
CA LYS A 119 -42.39 -37.91 31.25
C LYS A 119 -42.31 -39.45 31.24
N SER A 120 -41.22 -40.01 30.69
CA SER A 120 -40.97 -41.46 30.73
C SER A 120 -40.52 -41.97 32.12
N GLU A 121 -39.84 -41.13 32.91
CA GLU A 121 -39.25 -41.51 34.19
C GLU A 121 -40.23 -41.35 35.36
N HIS A 122 -41.17 -40.39 35.29
CA HIS A 122 -42.24 -40.18 36.25
C HIS A 122 -43.63 -40.11 35.57
N PRO A 123 -44.20 -41.26 35.16
CA PRO A 123 -45.51 -41.31 34.48
C PRO A 123 -46.70 -40.91 35.36
N ASP A 124 -46.51 -40.86 36.68
CA ASP A 124 -47.60 -40.66 37.65
C ASP A 124 -47.78 -39.21 38.11
N SER A 125 -46.85 -38.28 37.77
CA SER A 125 -46.92 -36.88 38.22
C SER A 125 -48.04 -36.05 37.56
N GLU A 126 -48.70 -36.56 36.52
CA GLU A 126 -49.89 -35.94 35.93
C GLU A 126 -51.20 -36.34 36.66
N ARG A 127 -51.18 -37.32 37.58
CA ARG A 127 -52.38 -37.79 38.30
C ARG A 127 -52.71 -37.04 39.59
N GLU A 128 -51.80 -36.20 40.10
CA GLU A 128 -51.97 -35.52 41.40
C GLU A 128 -52.42 -34.05 41.32
N LEU A 129 -52.78 -33.54 40.13
CA LEU A 129 -53.39 -32.21 40.08
C LEU A 129 -54.84 -32.30 40.57
N PRO A 130 -55.21 -31.62 41.67
CA PRO A 130 -56.61 -31.55 42.06
C PRO A 130 -57.41 -30.90 40.93
N SER A 131 -58.45 -31.61 40.48
CA SER A 131 -59.49 -31.10 39.59
C SER A 131 -60.14 -29.84 40.20
N PRO A 132 -60.59 -28.88 39.37
CA PRO A 132 -60.92 -27.50 39.73
C PRO A 132 -61.90 -27.35 40.91
#